data_AF-A0AAN0LZW7-F1
#
_entry.id   AF-A0AAN0LZW7-F1
#
_cell.length_a   1.000
_cell.length_b   1.000
_cell.length_c   1.000
_cell.angle_alpha   90.00
_cell.angle_beta   90.00
_cell.angle_gamma   90.00
#
_symmetry.space_group_name_H-M   'P 1'
#
loop_
_entity.id
_entity.type
_entity.pdbx_description
1 polymer ?
#
loop_
_entity_poly.entity_id
_entity_poly.type
_entity_poly.pdbx_seq_one_letter_code
_entity_poly.pdbx_strand_id
1 'polypeptide(L)'
;MKQRIANGQSVGFGLTLLKDFTGAGIVLTNASVPRGKVYATAVDNINLMYVDVNGEASKVFEGLPVIKDELGLIGLVKQPNTINATTGSTLFNGVTLFAEITNGVVEVTVEKTVVAEKMAVQHVGLEDEEKTPLDLLKEEADELGIGYSNNIGEDTLRQRIEEFKKENEAGKE
;
A
#
# COMPACT_ATOMS: atom_id res chain seq x y z
N MET A 1 12.60 -3.38 -34.42
CA MET A 1 13.74 -4.05 -33.74
C MET A 1 13.31 -4.28 -32.30
N LYS A 2 13.02 -5.53 -31.87
CA LYS A 2 12.61 -5.82 -30.48
C LYS A 2 13.86 -5.77 -29.60
N GLN A 3 14.04 -4.70 -28.85
CA GLN A 3 15.14 -4.56 -27.89
C GLN A 3 14.91 -5.59 -26.78
N ARG A 4 15.88 -6.48 -26.56
CA ARG A 4 15.80 -7.52 -25.52
C ARG A 4 15.87 -6.83 -24.17
N ILE A 5 14.90 -7.12 -23.31
CA ILE A 5 14.86 -6.63 -21.93
C ILE A 5 16.04 -7.27 -21.20
N ALA A 6 16.96 -6.44 -20.71
CA ALA A 6 18.10 -6.88 -19.91
C ALA A 6 17.91 -6.40 -18.47
N ASN A 7 17.87 -7.34 -17.54
CA ASN A 7 17.93 -7.01 -16.11
C ASN A 7 19.34 -6.48 -15.80
N GLY A 8 19.42 -5.37 -15.04
CA GLY A 8 20.69 -4.93 -14.45
C GLY A 8 21.22 -5.99 -13.48
N GLN A 9 22.54 -6.10 -13.36
CA GLN A 9 23.21 -6.99 -12.41
C GLN A 9 22.62 -6.76 -11.00
N SER A 10 22.03 -7.80 -10.41
CA SER A 10 21.61 -7.75 -9.01
C SER A 10 22.87 -7.67 -8.15
N VAL A 11 23.13 -6.52 -7.54
CA VAL A 11 24.14 -6.41 -6.49
C VAL A 11 23.55 -7.09 -5.25
N GLY A 12 24.30 -8.02 -4.66
CA GLY A 12 23.86 -9.01 -3.66
C GLY A 12 23.36 -8.47 -2.31
N PHE A 13 22.83 -7.25 -2.26
CA PHE A 13 22.33 -6.54 -1.09
C PHE A 13 20.81 -6.34 -1.09
N GLY A 14 20.07 -7.08 -1.92
CA GLY A 14 18.59 -6.96 -1.97
C GLY A 14 18.07 -5.68 -2.62
N LEU A 15 18.95 -4.87 -3.21
CA LEU A 15 18.60 -3.72 -4.03
C LEU A 15 18.67 -4.10 -5.51
N THR A 16 17.52 -4.07 -6.19
CA THR A 16 17.46 -4.27 -7.65
C THR A 16 17.25 -2.91 -8.32
N LEU A 17 18.19 -2.54 -9.19
CA LEU A 17 18.10 -1.32 -10.00
C LEU A 17 17.36 -1.65 -11.30
N LEU A 18 16.16 -1.10 -11.47
CA LEU A 18 15.47 -1.09 -12.75
C LEU A 18 15.69 0.27 -13.41
N LYS A 19 16.29 0.27 -14.60
CA LYS A 19 16.42 1.45 -15.47
C LYS A 19 15.47 1.30 -16.65
N ASP A 20 14.71 2.34 -16.93
CA ASP A 20 13.85 2.51 -18.12
C ASP A 20 12.75 1.44 -18.32
N PHE A 21 12.48 0.58 -17.32
CA PHE A 21 11.45 -0.46 -17.43
C PHE A 21 10.01 0.06 -17.29
N THR A 22 9.82 1.11 -16.49
CA THR A 22 8.49 1.66 -16.15
C THR A 22 8.22 3.03 -16.77
N GLY A 23 9.18 3.59 -17.52
CA GLY A 23 9.18 5.02 -17.90
C GLY A 23 9.52 5.96 -16.74
N ALA A 24 9.67 5.46 -15.51
CA ALA A 24 10.27 6.18 -14.39
C ALA A 24 11.79 5.91 -14.40
N GLY A 25 12.62 6.95 -14.45
CA GLY A 25 14.04 6.83 -14.78
C GLY A 25 14.83 5.82 -13.94
N ILE A 26 14.76 5.91 -12.61
CA ILE A 26 15.48 5.03 -11.67
C ILE A 26 14.50 4.51 -10.62
N VAL A 27 14.37 3.19 -10.51
CA VAL A 27 13.56 2.54 -9.46
C VAL A 27 14.48 1.73 -8.56
N LEU A 28 14.42 2.02 -7.25
CA LEU A 28 15.08 1.29 -6.18
C LEU A 28 14.02 0.49 -5.42
N THR A 29 14.18 -0.82 -5.36
CA THR A 29 13.31 -1.69 -4.54
C THR A 29 14.00 -2.03 -3.23
N ASN A 30 13.32 -1.78 -2.10
CA ASN A 30 13.81 -2.08 -0.76
C ASN A 30 12.67 -2.70 0.07
N ALA A 31 12.97 -3.79 0.80
CA ALA A 31 12.01 -4.48 1.67
C ALA A 31 11.52 -3.64 2.86
N SER A 32 12.25 -2.60 3.25
CA SER A 32 11.86 -1.67 4.32
C SER A 32 10.73 -0.72 3.92
N VAL A 33 10.42 -0.59 2.63
CA VAL A 33 9.28 0.20 2.16
C VAL A 33 7.98 -0.58 2.45
N PRO A 34 7.02 -0.03 3.22
CA PRO A 34 5.78 -0.72 3.51
C PRO A 34 5.02 -1.09 2.23
N ARG A 35 4.31 -2.23 2.27
CA ARG A 35 3.48 -2.65 1.14
C ARG A 35 2.43 -1.58 0.82
N GLY A 36 2.26 -1.27 -0.46
CA GLY A 36 1.32 -0.23 -0.91
C GLY A 36 1.87 1.19 -0.78
N LYS A 37 3.17 1.36 -0.49
CA LYS A 37 3.83 2.67 -0.49
C LYS A 37 4.89 2.73 -1.58
N VAL A 38 5.00 3.89 -2.22
CA VAL A 38 6.05 4.24 -3.16
C VAL A 38 6.58 5.61 -2.79
N TYR A 39 7.90 5.72 -2.65
CA TYR A 39 8.57 6.99 -2.42
C TYR A 39 9.24 7.44 -3.72
N ALA A 40 8.95 8.68 -4.13
CA ALA A 40 9.53 9.29 -5.33
C ALA A 40 10.28 10.56 -4.95
N THR A 41 11.38 10.83 -5.64
CA THR A 41 12.14 12.06 -5.44
C THR A 41 12.81 12.52 -6.73
N ALA A 42 13.30 13.75 -6.76
CA ALA A 42 14.04 14.30 -7.90
C ALA A 42 15.32 13.49 -8.16
N VAL A 43 15.80 13.55 -9.40
CA VAL A 43 17.10 12.97 -9.76
C VAL A 43 18.18 13.61 -8.87
N ASP A 44 19.14 12.80 -8.43
CA ASP A 44 20.26 13.19 -7.56
C ASP A 44 19.89 13.69 -6.14
N ASN A 45 18.67 13.41 -5.66
CA ASN A 45 18.27 13.74 -4.27
C ASN A 45 18.49 12.59 -3.26
N ILE A 46 19.27 11.56 -3.58
CA ILE A 46 19.55 10.42 -2.69
C ILE A 46 21.03 10.41 -2.32
N ASN A 47 21.32 10.41 -1.02
CA ASN A 47 22.67 10.30 -0.49
C ASN A 47 22.87 8.94 0.20
N LEU A 48 24.04 8.34 -0.03
CA LEU A 48 24.48 7.10 0.59
C LEU A 48 25.60 7.43 1.58
N MET A 49 25.31 7.26 2.85
CA MET A 49 26.32 7.33 3.90
C MET A 49 26.63 5.92 4.38
N TYR A 50 27.93 5.63 4.50
CA TYR A 50 28.39 4.34 4.97
C TYR A 50 29.49 4.49 6.02
N VAL A 51 29.58 3.50 6.91
CA VAL A 51 30.72 3.37 7.81
C VAL A 51 31.84 2.63 7.08
N ASP A 52 32.96 3.31 6.87
CA ASP A 52 34.12 2.71 6.23
C ASP A 52 34.83 1.71 7.15
N VAL A 53 34.74 0.43 6.78
CA VAL A 53 35.38 -0.73 7.42
C VAL A 53 36.92 -0.67 7.33
N ASN A 54 37.45 0.03 6.33
CA ASN A 54 38.89 0.24 6.14
C ASN A 54 39.44 1.42 6.96
N GLY A 55 38.57 2.33 7.39
CA GLY A 55 38.93 3.51 8.17
C GLY A 55 38.88 3.29 9.69
N GLU A 56 38.56 4.36 10.42
CA GLU A 56 38.54 4.42 11.88
C GLU A 56 37.64 3.35 12.53
N ALA A 57 36.58 2.91 11.85
CA ALA A 57 35.70 1.86 12.35
C ALA A 57 36.41 0.51 12.53
N SER A 58 37.54 0.29 11.88
CA SER A 58 38.32 -0.93 12.10
C SER A 58 38.90 -1.05 13.51
N LYS A 59 39.04 0.08 14.24
CA LYS A 59 39.52 0.10 15.62
C LYS A 59 38.59 -0.64 16.58
N VAL A 60 37.30 -0.74 16.24
CA VAL A 60 36.32 -1.50 17.03
C VAL A 60 36.70 -2.99 17.12
N PHE A 61 37.44 -3.50 16.11
CA PHE A 61 37.84 -4.90 16.01
C PHE A 61 39.36 -5.08 16.04
N GLU A 62 40.06 -4.15 16.69
CA GLU A 62 41.51 -4.17 16.82
C GLU A 62 41.98 -5.47 17.49
N GLY A 63 42.95 -6.16 16.87
CA GLY A 63 43.47 -7.44 17.35
C GLY A 63 42.70 -8.69 16.89
N LEU A 64 41.62 -8.55 16.12
CA LEU A 64 40.89 -9.67 15.52
C LEU A 64 41.13 -9.77 14.00
N PRO A 65 41.14 -10.98 13.41
CA PRO A 65 41.21 -11.14 11.97
C PRO A 65 39.91 -10.63 11.32
N VAL A 66 40.02 -9.55 10.55
CA VAL A 66 38.92 -8.94 9.79
C VAL A 66 39.12 -9.19 8.30
N ILE A 67 38.13 -9.79 7.65
CA ILE A 67 38.04 -9.86 6.19
C ILE A 67 37.23 -8.65 5.73
N LYS A 68 37.79 -7.85 4.83
CA LYS A 68 37.21 -6.58 4.38
C LYS A 68 36.96 -6.62 2.89
N ASP A 69 35.91 -5.93 2.46
CA ASP A 69 35.68 -5.65 1.04
C ASP A 69 36.57 -4.48 0.56
N GLU A 70 36.85 -4.42 -0.74
CA GLU A 70 37.67 -3.38 -1.37
C GLU A 70 37.06 -1.99 -1.16
N LEU A 71 35.73 -1.90 -1.25
CA LEU A 71 34.99 -0.65 -1.06
C LEU A 71 34.72 -0.29 0.40
N GLY A 72 35.11 -1.15 1.35
CA GLY A 72 34.93 -0.87 2.78
C GLY A 72 33.48 -0.87 3.26
N LEU A 73 32.54 -1.45 2.51
CA LEU A 73 31.10 -1.47 2.84
C LEU A 73 30.70 -2.58 3.83
N ILE A 74 31.40 -3.71 3.79
CA ILE A 74 31.20 -4.83 4.70
C ILE A 74 32.55 -5.24 5.32
N GLY A 75 32.51 -5.59 6.60
CA GLY A 75 33.57 -6.35 7.24
C GLY A 75 33.04 -7.61 7.93
N LEU A 76 33.85 -8.67 7.88
CA LEU A 76 33.62 -9.92 8.60
C LEU A 76 34.72 -10.12 9.63
N VAL A 77 34.34 -10.13 10.90
CA VAL A 77 35.26 -10.33 12.02
C VAL A 77 35.16 -11.78 12.45
N LYS A 78 36.30 -12.47 12.53
CA LYS A 78 36.37 -13.84 13.04
C LYS A 78 37.04 -13.85 14.39
N GLN A 79 36.42 -14.52 15.37
CA GLN A 79 37.02 -14.71 16.69
C GLN A 79 37.10 -16.22 16.98
N PRO A 80 38.31 -16.81 16.96
CA PRO A 80 38.50 -18.19 17.36
C PRO A 80 38.40 -18.31 18.88
N ASN A 81 37.64 -19.29 19.35
CA ASN A 81 37.60 -19.74 20.73
C ASN A 81 38.33 -21.08 20.82
N THR A 82 39.55 -21.04 21.34
CA THR A 82 40.44 -22.20 21.46
C THR A 82 40.02 -23.17 22.57
N ILE A 83 39.18 -22.73 23.53
CA ILE A 83 38.72 -23.57 24.64
C ILE A 83 37.74 -24.64 24.13
N ASN A 84 36.85 -24.26 23.20
CA ASN A 84 35.79 -25.13 22.66
C ASN A 84 35.94 -25.41 21.16
N ALA A 85 37.11 -25.11 20.57
CA ALA A 85 37.38 -25.24 19.13
C ALA A 85 36.28 -24.64 18.22
N THR A 86 35.72 -23.50 18.62
CA THR A 86 34.63 -22.82 17.90
C THR A 86 35.14 -21.52 17.30
N THR A 87 34.51 -21.01 16.22
CA THR A 87 34.83 -19.68 15.69
C THR A 87 33.55 -18.87 15.55
N GLY A 88 33.46 -17.75 16.26
CA GLY A 88 32.40 -16.76 16.09
C GLY A 88 32.69 -15.92 14.85
N SER A 89 31.68 -15.67 14.04
CA SER A 89 31.78 -14.79 12.87
C SER A 89 30.74 -13.68 12.99
N THR A 90 31.20 -12.44 13.04
CA THR A 90 30.34 -11.26 13.13
C THR A 90 30.44 -10.48 11.83
N LEU A 91 29.31 -10.31 11.15
CA LEU A 91 29.19 -9.41 10.02
C LEU A 91 28.89 -8.02 10.55
N PHE A 92 29.60 -7.03 10.04
CA PHE A 92 29.30 -5.63 10.31
C PHE A 92 29.19 -4.85 8.99
N ASN A 93 28.14 -4.04 8.93
CA ASN A 93 27.88 -3.09 7.87
C ASN A 93 27.17 -1.88 8.50
N GLY A 94 27.23 -0.74 7.83
CA GLY A 94 26.59 0.47 8.32
C GLY A 94 26.26 1.39 7.16
N VAL A 95 25.41 0.93 6.24
CA VAL A 95 24.98 1.69 5.07
C VAL A 95 23.60 2.25 5.33
N THR A 96 23.44 3.56 5.15
CA THR A 96 22.14 4.24 5.22
C THR A 96 21.93 5.10 3.99
N LEU A 97 20.70 5.11 3.50
CA LEU A 97 20.26 5.91 2.36
C LEU A 97 19.24 6.91 2.87
N PHE A 98 19.43 8.18 2.54
CA PHE A 98 18.51 9.25 2.90
C PHE A 98 18.39 10.28 1.79
N ALA A 99 17.32 11.07 1.82
CA ALA A 99 17.14 12.17 0.90
C ALA A 99 17.92 13.40 1.37
N GLU A 100 18.63 14.08 0.47
CA GLU A 100 19.36 15.31 0.80
C GLU A 100 18.38 16.44 1.14
N ILE A 101 17.41 16.66 0.25
CA ILE A 101 16.27 17.54 0.47
C ILE A 101 15.10 16.67 0.92
N THR A 102 14.84 16.63 2.23
CA THR A 102 13.73 15.87 2.84
C THR A 102 12.36 16.31 2.32
N ASN A 103 12.20 17.60 2.04
CA ASN A 103 10.98 18.17 1.46
C ASN A 103 10.78 17.82 -0.03
N GLY A 104 11.79 17.22 -0.68
CA GLY A 104 11.76 16.79 -2.08
C GLY A 104 11.29 15.35 -2.27
N VAL A 105 10.78 14.70 -1.22
CA VAL A 105 10.30 13.31 -1.25
C VAL A 105 8.78 13.28 -1.23
N VAL A 106 8.20 12.58 -2.20
CA VAL A 106 6.75 12.38 -2.31
C VAL A 106 6.43 10.93 -1.93
N GLU A 107 5.54 10.76 -0.95
CA GLU A 107 4.96 9.47 -0.61
C GLU A 107 3.66 9.27 -1.40
N VAL A 108 3.61 8.19 -2.17
CA VAL A 108 2.41 7.75 -2.90
C VAL A 108 1.88 6.50 -2.24
N THR A 109 0.59 6.53 -1.88
CA THR A 109 -0.12 5.35 -1.38
C THR A 109 -0.82 4.67 -2.54
N VAL A 110 -0.43 3.43 -2.81
CA VAL A 110 -1.14 2.53 -3.72
C VAL A 110 -2.16 1.77 -2.89
N GLU A 111 -3.40 2.24 -2.94
CA GLU A 111 -4.51 1.53 -2.34
C GLU A 111 -4.73 0.20 -3.05
N LYS A 112 -5.08 -0.82 -2.26
CA LYS A 112 -5.55 -2.07 -2.85
C LYS A 112 -6.85 -1.75 -3.58
N THR A 113 -6.80 -1.83 -4.90
CA THR A 113 -7.97 -1.73 -5.75
C THR A 113 -9.00 -2.77 -5.31
N VAL A 114 -10.09 -2.34 -4.66
CA VAL A 114 -11.32 -3.11 -4.45
C VAL A 114 -12.09 -3.22 -5.77
N VAL A 115 -11.47 -3.77 -6.81
CA VAL A 115 -12.16 -4.07 -8.09
C VAL A 115 -12.32 -5.57 -8.30
N ALA A 116 -11.90 -6.40 -7.34
CA ALA A 116 -12.06 -7.84 -7.39
C ALA A 116 -13.36 -8.37 -6.73
N GLU A 117 -14.27 -7.52 -6.25
CA GLU A 117 -15.51 -7.98 -5.62
C GLU A 117 -16.80 -7.44 -6.28
N LYS A 118 -16.77 -6.31 -6.99
CA LYS A 118 -17.98 -5.79 -7.69
C LYS A 118 -18.21 -6.32 -9.12
N MET A 119 -17.38 -7.24 -9.62
CA MET A 119 -17.52 -7.80 -10.98
C MET A 119 -17.85 -9.30 -11.01
N ALA A 120 -17.95 -9.96 -9.86
CA ALA A 120 -18.45 -11.32 -9.75
C ALA A 120 -19.63 -11.32 -8.78
N VAL A 121 -20.77 -11.86 -9.22
CA VAL A 121 -21.98 -12.06 -8.43
C VAL A 121 -22.90 -10.82 -8.38
N GLN A 122 -23.81 -10.75 -9.37
CA GLN A 122 -25.20 -10.42 -9.07
C GLN A 122 -25.58 -11.18 -7.80
N HIS A 123 -25.87 -10.44 -6.72
CA HIS A 123 -26.69 -10.74 -5.53
C HIS A 123 -26.19 -9.76 -4.45
N VAL A 124 -26.69 -8.52 -4.51
CA VAL A 124 -26.37 -7.47 -3.52
C VAL A 124 -27.21 -7.74 -2.28
N GLY A 125 -26.54 -8.05 -1.18
CA GLY A 125 -27.14 -8.11 0.15
C GLY A 125 -26.28 -7.31 1.12
N LEU A 126 -26.87 -6.22 1.62
CA LEU A 126 -26.48 -5.45 2.81
C LEU A 126 -25.28 -4.50 2.68
N GLU A 127 -25.52 -3.37 2.00
CA GLU A 127 -24.97 -2.08 2.38
C GLU A 127 -26.19 -1.19 2.68
N ASP A 128 -26.18 -0.45 3.80
CA ASP A 128 -27.28 0.43 4.21
C ASP A 128 -27.63 1.42 3.07
N GLU A 129 -28.62 1.07 2.26
CA GLU A 129 -29.16 1.93 1.22
C GLU A 129 -29.82 3.13 1.89
N GLU A 130 -29.34 4.35 1.59
CA GLU A 130 -30.18 5.55 1.72
C GLU A 130 -31.43 5.30 0.86
N LYS A 131 -32.49 4.77 1.49
CA LYS A 131 -33.75 4.47 0.83
C LYS A 131 -34.22 5.73 0.12
N THR A 132 -34.44 5.63 -1.19
CA THR A 132 -34.91 6.78 -1.96
C THR A 132 -36.30 7.17 -1.44
N PRO A 133 -36.69 8.46 -1.51
CA PRO A 133 -37.99 8.91 -1.01
C PRO A 133 -39.19 8.13 -1.57
N LEU A 134 -39.05 7.51 -2.74
CA LEU A 134 -40.07 6.67 -3.37
C LEU A 134 -40.18 5.27 -2.76
N ASP A 135 -39.08 4.69 -2.28
CA ASP A 135 -39.07 3.33 -1.71
C ASP A 135 -39.72 3.31 -0.33
N LEU A 136 -39.56 4.38 0.45
CA LEU A 136 -40.24 4.57 1.73
C LEU A 136 -41.76 4.67 1.57
N LEU A 137 -42.23 5.35 0.50
CA LEU A 137 -43.67 5.48 0.22
C LEU A 137 -44.30 4.19 -0.28
N LYS A 138 -43.53 3.37 -1.00
CA LYS A 138 -43.98 2.04 -1.44
C LYS A 138 -44.16 1.11 -0.25
N GLU A 139 -43.21 1.12 0.68
CA GLU A 139 -43.30 0.40 1.95
C GLU A 139 -44.52 0.85 2.77
N GLU A 140 -44.74 2.17 2.87
CA GLU A 140 -45.93 2.72 3.55
C GLU A 140 -47.25 2.37 2.85
N ALA A 141 -47.27 2.36 1.51
CA ALA A 141 -48.43 1.91 0.74
C ALA A 141 -48.72 0.42 0.94
N ASP A 142 -47.68 -0.42 1.00
CA ASP A 142 -47.81 -1.85 1.26
C ASP A 142 -48.33 -2.14 2.68
N GLU A 143 -47.87 -1.39 3.69
CA GLU A 143 -48.41 -1.47 5.06
C GLU A 143 -49.90 -1.08 5.12
N LEU A 144 -50.30 -0.07 4.35
CA LEU A 144 -51.69 0.39 4.26
C LEU A 144 -52.54 -0.48 3.30
N GLY A 145 -51.95 -1.45 2.61
CA GLY A 145 -52.63 -2.34 1.66
C GLY A 145 -53.06 -1.65 0.36
N ILE A 146 -52.44 -0.53 0.01
CA ILE A 146 -52.77 0.28 -1.17
C ILE A 146 -51.99 -0.25 -2.38
N GLY A 147 -52.68 -0.81 -3.37
CA GLY A 147 -52.05 -1.28 -4.59
C GLY A 147 -51.51 -0.13 -5.47
N TYR A 148 -50.24 -0.22 -5.88
CA TYR A 148 -49.59 0.74 -6.77
C TYR A 148 -48.94 0.07 -8.00
N SER A 149 -48.66 0.87 -9.03
CA SER A 149 -47.95 0.41 -10.23
C SER A 149 -46.44 0.57 -10.04
N ASN A 150 -45.66 -0.36 -10.58
CA ASN A 150 -44.20 -0.37 -10.44
C ASN A 150 -43.52 0.92 -10.95
N ASN A 151 -44.15 1.65 -11.88
CA ASN A 151 -43.65 2.90 -12.48
C ASN A 151 -44.44 4.14 -12.02
N ILE A 152 -45.04 4.12 -10.84
CA ILE A 152 -45.77 5.29 -10.30
C ILE A 152 -44.80 6.42 -9.90
N GLY A 153 -45.20 7.67 -10.14
CA GLY A 153 -44.47 8.85 -9.67
C GLY A 153 -44.65 9.09 -8.18
N GLU A 154 -43.63 9.67 -7.53
CA GLU A 154 -43.59 9.93 -6.08
C GLU A 154 -44.79 10.73 -5.58
N ASP A 155 -45.11 11.84 -6.24
CA ASP A 155 -46.21 12.73 -5.85
C ASP A 155 -47.58 12.04 -5.95
N THR A 156 -47.75 11.16 -6.94
CA THR A 156 -49.00 10.43 -7.15
C THR A 156 -49.21 9.37 -6.07
N LEU A 157 -48.14 8.70 -5.64
CA LEU A 157 -48.23 7.71 -4.58
C LEU A 157 -48.47 8.37 -3.21
N ARG A 158 -47.83 9.52 -2.95
CA ARG A 158 -48.09 10.34 -1.75
C ARG A 158 -49.54 10.77 -1.63
N GLN A 159 -50.12 11.31 -2.71
CA GLN A 159 -51.51 11.75 -2.71
C GLN A 159 -52.48 10.62 -2.40
N ARG A 160 -52.25 9.43 -2.96
CA ARG A 160 -53.10 8.25 -2.67
C ARG A 160 -53.01 7.78 -1.23
N ILE A 161 -51.80 7.80 -0.65
CA ILE A 161 -51.59 7.47 0.76
C ILE A 161 -52.31 8.48 1.66
N GLU A 162 -52.21 9.78 1.36
CA GLU A 162 -52.91 10.83 2.13
C GLU A 162 -54.43 10.76 1.99
N GLU A 163 -54.96 10.49 0.79
CA GLU A 163 -56.39 10.30 0.56
C GLU A 163 -56.92 9.11 1.36
N PHE A 164 -56.20 7.98 1.34
CA PHE A 164 -56.60 6.78 2.09
C PHE A 164 -56.58 7.01 3.61
N LYS A 165 -55.59 7.77 4.11
CA LYS A 165 -55.55 8.17 5.52
C LYS A 165 -56.72 9.06 5.89
N LYS A 166 -57.07 10.05 5.04
CA LYS A 166 -58.22 10.93 5.27
C LYS A 166 -59.56 10.18 5.25
N GLU A 167 -59.73 9.21 4.37
CA GLU A 167 -60.94 8.38 4.35
C GLU A 167 -61.08 7.51 5.60
N ASN A 168 -59.97 6.94 6.11
CA ASN A 168 -59.98 6.16 7.35
C ASN A 168 -60.11 7.02 8.63
N GLU A 169 -59.71 8.29 8.59
CA GLU A 169 -59.90 9.24 9.69
C GLU A 169 -61.31 9.83 9.71
N ALA A 170 -61.96 10.01 8.54
CA ALA A 170 -63.34 10.52 8.44
C ALA A 170 -64.41 9.49 8.83
N GLY A 171 -64.08 8.19 8.88
CA GLY A 171 -64.98 7.12 9.32
C GLY A 171 -65.03 6.88 10.84
N LYS A 172 -64.45 7.78 11.64
CA LYS A 172 -64.38 7.68 13.11
C LYS A 172 -65.27 8.66 13.88
N GLU A 173 -66.26 9.27 13.24
CA GLU A 173 -67.40 9.91 13.90
C GLU A 173 -68.64 9.00 13.92
#